data_AF-A0A3C0GR04-F1
#
_entry.id   AF-A0A3C0GR04-F1
#
_cell.length_a   1.000
_cell.length_b   1.000
_cell.length_c   1.000
_cell.angle_alpha   90.00
_cell.angle_beta   90.00
_cell.angle_gamma   90.00
#
_symmetry.space_group_name_H-M   'P 1'
#
loop_
_entity.id
_entity.type
_entity.pdbx_description
1 polymer ?
#
loop_
_entity_poly.entity_id
_entity_poly.type
_entity_poly.pdbx_seq_one_letter_code
_entity_poly.pdbx_strand_id
1 'polypeptide(L)'
;MIPPDLRCEHCHGLFVPTGTQAARWQHAQANGMRFVMLDCPLCHHGTAADPTATGGPRAAERTPSLPCPDADCDGHACFVDTLQPTVWGCGHCGATWPDRATLDAALAARRAA
;
A
#
# COMPACT_ATOMS: atom_id res chain seq x y z
N MET A 1 2.09 -12.97 23.03
CA MET A 1 2.48 -12.50 21.68
C MET A 1 1.86 -11.12 21.51
N ILE A 2 2.68 -10.10 21.30
CA ILE A 2 2.30 -8.69 21.24
C ILE A 2 1.73 -8.43 19.83
N PRO A 3 0.54 -7.80 19.66
CA PRO A 3 -0.01 -7.53 18.34
C PRO A 3 0.95 -6.64 17.54
N PRO A 4 1.12 -6.88 16.22
CA PRO A 4 1.84 -5.96 15.36
C PRO A 4 1.14 -4.59 15.43
N ASP A 5 1.92 -3.53 15.60
CA ASP A 5 1.39 -2.17 15.72
C ASP A 5 0.42 -1.85 14.58
N LEU A 6 -0.85 -1.55 14.91
CA LEU A 6 -1.86 -1.21 13.92
C LEU A 6 -1.79 0.25 13.57
N ARG A 7 -1.87 0.55 12.27
CA ARG A 7 -1.84 1.92 11.77
C ARG A 7 -3.24 2.37 11.40
N CYS A 8 -3.68 3.49 11.97
CA CYS A 8 -4.92 4.12 11.56
C CYS A 8 -4.81 4.69 10.13
N GLU A 9 -5.81 4.47 9.30
CA GLU A 9 -5.87 5.05 7.95
C GLU A 9 -6.10 6.57 7.96
N HIS A 10 -6.74 7.11 9.00
CA HIS A 10 -7.10 8.53 9.10
C HIS A 10 -5.96 9.39 9.66
N CYS A 11 -5.40 9.02 10.82
CA CYS A 11 -4.36 9.82 11.48
C CYS A 11 -2.95 9.24 11.31
N HIS A 12 -2.83 8.07 10.69
CA HIS A 12 -1.56 7.34 10.54
C HIS A 12 -0.83 6.99 11.83
N GLY A 13 -1.46 7.21 13.00
CA GLY A 13 -0.91 6.84 14.29
C GLY A 13 -0.92 5.33 14.50
N LEU A 14 0.13 4.85 15.15
CA LEU A 14 0.26 3.46 15.57
C LEU A 14 -0.45 3.27 16.91
N PHE A 15 -1.20 2.17 17.03
CA PHE A 15 -1.87 1.82 18.27
C PHE A 15 -2.01 0.32 18.43
N VAL A 16 -2.21 -0.10 19.67
CA VAL A 16 -2.52 -1.48 20.02
C VAL A 16 -4.00 -1.54 20.42
N PRO A 17 -4.81 -2.45 19.84
CA PRO A 17 -6.18 -2.66 20.30
C PRO A 17 -6.19 -3.07 21.77
N THR A 18 -7.05 -2.43 22.57
CA THR A 18 -7.23 -2.75 23.99
C THR A 18 -8.67 -3.14 24.29
N GLY A 19 -8.88 -3.89 25.38
CA GLY A 19 -10.21 -4.27 25.85
C GLY A 19 -11.03 -5.03 24.81
N THR A 20 -12.26 -4.58 24.56
CA THR A 20 -13.21 -5.21 23.62
C THR A 20 -12.66 -5.29 22.19
N GLN A 21 -11.83 -4.32 21.79
CA GLN A 21 -11.19 -4.31 20.47
C GLN A 21 -10.12 -5.39 20.32
N ALA A 22 -9.38 -5.69 21.41
CA ALA A 22 -8.42 -6.78 21.45
C ALA A 22 -9.11 -8.15 21.30
N ALA A 23 -10.25 -8.34 21.97
CA ALA A 23 -11.04 -9.56 21.83
C ALA A 23 -11.56 -9.73 20.39
N ARG A 24 -12.05 -8.65 19.77
CA ARG A 24 -12.48 -8.66 18.36
C ARG A 24 -11.32 -8.99 17.42
N TRP A 25 -10.14 -8.42 17.65
CA TRP A 25 -8.91 -8.70 16.90
C TRP A 25 -8.50 -10.18 16.99
N GLN A 26 -8.49 -10.74 18.21
CA GLN A 26 -8.16 -12.15 18.44
C GLN A 26 -9.17 -13.09 17.79
N HIS A 27 -10.48 -12.79 17.90
CA HIS A 27 -11.52 -13.56 17.24
C HIS A 27 -11.36 -13.51 15.72
N ALA A 28 -11.05 -12.34 15.17
CA ALA A 28 -10.83 -12.17 13.73
C ALA A 28 -9.62 -12.97 13.22
N GLN A 29 -8.52 -12.97 13.96
CA GLN A 29 -7.37 -13.83 13.68
C GLN A 29 -7.73 -15.32 13.74
N ALA A 30 -8.40 -15.76 14.80
CA ALA A 30 -8.74 -17.17 15.01
C ALA A 30 -9.67 -17.71 13.92
N ASN A 31 -10.52 -16.87 13.33
CA ASN A 31 -11.44 -17.23 12.26
C ASN A 31 -10.90 -16.93 10.85
N GLY A 32 -9.65 -16.50 10.72
CA GLY A 32 -9.05 -16.18 9.42
C GLY A 32 -9.76 -15.05 8.67
N MET A 33 -10.38 -14.11 9.40
CA MET A 33 -11.06 -12.97 8.78
C MET A 33 -10.02 -12.01 8.20
N ARG A 34 -10.19 -11.56 6.96
CA ARG A 34 -9.27 -10.59 6.32
C ARG A 34 -9.61 -9.13 6.59
N PHE A 35 -10.61 -8.89 7.44
CA PHE A 35 -11.13 -7.55 7.69
C PHE A 35 -11.70 -7.47 9.09
N VAL A 36 -11.28 -6.46 9.84
CA VAL A 36 -11.87 -6.06 11.12
C VAL A 36 -11.86 -4.55 11.24
N MET A 37 -12.97 -3.99 11.70
CA MET A 37 -13.08 -2.57 11.98
C MET A 37 -12.75 -2.31 13.46
N LEU A 38 -11.81 -1.39 13.66
CA LEU A 38 -11.31 -0.98 14.98
C LEU A 38 -11.34 0.53 15.11
N ASP A 39 -11.67 1.04 16.29
CA ASP A 39 -11.62 2.46 16.61
C ASP A 39 -10.20 2.86 17.00
N CYS A 40 -9.66 3.87 16.33
CA CYS A 40 -8.37 4.44 16.68
C CYS A 40 -8.48 5.23 18.00
N PRO A 41 -7.65 4.93 19.03
CA PRO A 41 -7.68 5.67 20.28
C PRO A 41 -7.12 7.10 20.16
N LEU A 42 -6.45 7.43 19.06
CA LEU A 42 -5.80 8.74 18.86
C LEU A 42 -6.73 9.76 18.18
N CYS A 43 -7.51 9.33 17.18
CA CYS A 43 -8.41 10.21 16.43
C CYS A 43 -9.89 9.80 16.52
N HIS A 44 -10.20 8.73 17.25
CA HIS A 44 -11.55 8.18 17.45
C HIS A 44 -12.30 7.83 16.16
N HIS A 45 -11.59 7.69 15.04
CA HIS A 45 -12.16 7.20 13.78
C HIS A 45 -12.01 5.68 13.66
N GLY A 46 -12.98 5.06 12.99
CA GLY A 46 -12.88 3.67 12.58
C GLY A 46 -11.76 3.50 11.54
N THR A 47 -10.94 2.48 11.75
CA THR A 47 -9.91 2.03 10.82
C THR A 47 -10.16 0.58 10.46
N ALA A 48 -10.08 0.28 9.16
CA ALA A 48 -10.01 -1.09 8.69
C ALA A 48 -8.62 -1.66 8.97
N ALA A 49 -8.56 -2.90 9.45
CA ALA A 49 -7.33 -3.66 9.61
C ALA A 49 -7.52 -5.09 9.12
N ASP A 50 -6.45 -5.69 8.59
CA ASP A 50 -6.41 -7.10 8.21
C ASP A 50 -5.73 -7.90 9.36
N PRO A 51 -6.49 -8.71 10.13
CA PRO A 51 -5.95 -9.56 11.19
C PRO A 51 -5.01 -10.65 10.70
N THR A 52 -5.13 -11.05 9.43
CA THR A 52 -4.32 -12.12 8.82
C THR A 52 -3.04 -11.60 8.17
N ALA A 53 -2.85 -10.29 8.14
CA ALA A 53 -1.61 -9.67 7.68
C ALA A 53 -0.46 -9.98 8.65
N THR A 54 0.19 -11.14 8.48
CA THR A 54 1.52 -11.41 9.03
C THR A 54 2.55 -10.62 8.23
N GLY A 55 2.62 -9.34 8.51
CA GLY A 55 3.53 -8.41 7.91
C GLY A 55 3.16 -7.03 8.42
N GLY A 56 4.02 -6.45 9.26
CA GLY A 56 3.95 -5.02 9.54
C GLY A 56 3.89 -4.25 8.22
N PRO A 57 3.48 -2.97 8.23
CA PRO A 57 3.35 -2.17 7.02
C PRO A 57 4.63 -2.40 6.21
N ARG A 58 4.49 -3.03 5.03
CA ARG A 58 5.60 -3.15 4.11
C ARG A 58 6.00 -1.69 3.92
N ALA A 59 7.17 -1.30 4.45
CA ALA A 59 7.70 0.01 4.17
C ALA A 59 7.60 0.09 2.66
N ALA A 60 6.71 0.95 2.16
CA ALA A 60 6.66 1.21 0.74
C ALA A 60 8.10 1.62 0.47
N GLU A 61 8.87 0.74 -0.17
CA GLU A 61 10.15 1.12 -0.69
C GLU A 61 9.81 2.37 -1.46
N ARG A 62 10.40 3.49 -1.02
CA ARG A 62 10.16 4.81 -1.59
C ARG A 62 10.81 4.79 -2.95
N THR A 63 10.29 3.96 -3.84
CA THR A 63 10.70 3.86 -5.21
C THR A 63 10.26 5.19 -5.79
N PRO A 64 11.20 6.07 -6.11
CA PRO A 64 10.86 7.41 -6.56
C PRO A 64 9.97 7.29 -7.80
N SER A 65 8.84 7.99 -7.77
CA SER A 65 7.96 8.10 -8.91
C SER A 65 8.71 8.76 -10.07
N LEU A 66 8.65 8.16 -11.25
CA LEU A 66 9.30 8.66 -12.46
C LEU A 66 8.25 9.32 -13.36
N PRO A 67 8.60 10.31 -14.20
CA PRO A 67 7.64 10.85 -15.17
C PRO A 67 7.16 9.75 -16.12
N CYS A 68 5.93 9.84 -16.60
CA CYS A 68 5.44 8.89 -17.60
C CYS A 68 6.23 9.05 -18.91
N PRO A 69 6.69 7.97 -19.58
CA PRO A 69 7.35 8.06 -20.90
C PRO A 69 6.45 8.59 -22.03
N ASP A 70 5.13 8.50 -21.87
CA ASP A 70 4.18 8.99 -22.87
C ASP A 70 4.24 10.52 -22.97
N ALA A 71 4.34 11.05 -24.19
CA ALA A 71 4.52 12.48 -24.45
C ALA A 71 3.26 13.29 -24.12
N ASP A 72 2.09 12.66 -24.25
CA ASP A 72 0.78 13.26 -23.99
C ASP A 72 0.31 13.00 -22.54
N CYS A 73 1.19 12.49 -21.68
CA CYS A 73 0.89 12.20 -20.28
C CYS A 73 1.82 12.99 -19.34
N ASP A 74 1.22 13.74 -18.42
CA ASP A 74 1.89 14.46 -17.34
C ASP A 74 1.94 13.67 -16.02
N GLY A 75 1.46 12.42 -16.06
CA GLY A 75 1.46 11.51 -14.92
C GLY A 75 2.84 10.98 -14.53
N HIS A 76 2.86 10.20 -13.45
CA HIS A 76 4.06 9.53 -12.96
C HIS A 76 3.86 8.01 -12.94
N ALA A 77 4.92 7.29 -13.29
CA ALA A 77 5.05 5.85 -13.16
C ALA A 77 5.64 5.49 -11.79
N CYS A 78 4.98 4.56 -11.09
CA CYS A 78 5.39 4.05 -9.79
C CYS A 78 5.47 2.52 -9.84
N PHE A 79 6.22 1.92 -8.91
CA PHE A 79 6.19 0.48 -8.72
C PHE A 79 4.86 0.06 -8.07
N VAL A 80 4.19 -0.91 -8.68
CA VAL A 80 2.87 -1.43 -8.28
C VAL A 80 3.05 -2.88 -7.83
N ASP A 81 3.18 -3.07 -6.52
CA ASP A 81 3.38 -4.38 -5.89
C ASP A 81 2.06 -5.11 -5.55
N THR A 82 0.93 -4.45 -5.77
CA THR A 82 -0.42 -5.01 -5.57
C THR A 82 -0.93 -5.81 -6.76
N LEU A 83 -0.28 -5.72 -7.93
CA LEU A 83 -0.62 -6.48 -9.12
C LEU A 83 0.25 -7.76 -9.23
N GLN A 84 -0.32 -8.81 -9.82
CA GLN A 84 0.42 -10.01 -10.23
C GLN A 84 0.26 -10.23 -11.75
N PRO A 85 1.36 -10.18 -12.53
CA PRO A 85 2.73 -9.88 -12.10
C PRO A 85 2.88 -8.43 -11.58
N THR A 86 3.88 -8.20 -10.73
CA THR A 86 4.23 -6.84 -10.28
C THR A 86 4.73 -6.03 -11.47
N VAL A 87 4.32 -4.77 -11.55
CA VAL A 87 4.64 -3.91 -12.69
C VAL A 87 5.02 -2.52 -12.22
N TRP A 88 5.62 -1.74 -13.11
CA TRP A 88 5.59 -0.29 -13.04
C TRP A 88 4.35 0.20 -13.76
N GLY A 89 3.63 1.15 -13.19
CA GLY A 89 2.39 1.65 -13.77
C GLY A 89 2.25 3.16 -13.61
N CYS A 90 1.71 3.82 -14.64
CA CYS A 90 1.30 5.22 -14.57
C CYS A 90 -0.16 5.32 -14.13
N GLY A 91 -0.42 6.02 -13.03
CA GLY A 91 -1.77 6.22 -12.52
C GLY A 91 -2.64 7.19 -13.34
N HIS A 92 -2.06 7.87 -14.34
CA HIS A 92 -2.78 8.83 -15.19
C HIS A 92 -3.26 8.19 -16.50
N CYS A 93 -2.35 7.65 -17.30
CA CYS A 93 -2.70 7.06 -18.60
C CYS A 93 -2.89 5.53 -18.55
N GLY A 94 -2.59 4.87 -17.43
CA GLY A 94 -2.73 3.42 -17.29
C GLY A 94 -1.65 2.60 -17.98
N ALA A 95 -0.63 3.24 -18.58
CA ALA A 95 0.51 2.53 -19.16
C ALA A 95 1.25 1.71 -18.08
N THR A 96 1.70 0.52 -18.46
CA THR A 96 2.43 -0.39 -17.58
C THR A 96 3.72 -0.91 -18.22
N TRP A 97 4.72 -1.17 -17.38
CA TRP A 97 6.01 -1.75 -17.77
C TRP A 97 6.33 -2.92 -16.85
N PRO A 98 6.79 -4.06 -17.38
CA PRO A 98 7.01 -5.28 -16.59
C PRO A 98 8.15 -5.13 -15.57
N ASP A 99 9.16 -4.31 -15.89
CA ASP A 99 10.33 -4.09 -15.06
C ASP A 99 10.89 -2.66 -15.22
N ARG A 100 11.82 -2.32 -14.33
CA ARG A 100 12.46 -1.00 -14.30
C ARG A 100 13.28 -0.72 -15.57
N ALA A 101 13.93 -1.73 -16.14
CA ALA A 101 14.76 -1.55 -17.33
C ALA A 101 13.90 -1.15 -18.55
N THR A 102 12.71 -1.72 -18.67
CA THR A 102 11.75 -1.39 -19.72
C THR A 102 11.21 0.04 -19.57
N LEU A 103 10.93 0.48 -18.34
CA LEU A 103 10.54 1.87 -18.06
C LEU A 103 11.68 2.86 -18.37
N ASP A 104 12.92 2.55 -17.94
CA ASP A 104 14.08 3.41 -18.20
C ASP A 104 14.38 3.52 -19.71
N ALA A 105 14.20 2.44 -20.48
CA ALA A 105 14.34 2.47 -21.93
C ALA A 105 13.28 3.38 -22.59
N ALA A 106 12.03 3.32 -22.13
CA ALA A 106 10.96 4.19 -22.61
C ALA A 106 11.22 5.67 -22.27
N LEU A 107 11.72 5.94 -21.05
CA LEU A 107 12.14 7.29 -20.63
C LEU A 107 13.29 7.84 -21.47
N ALA A 108 14.27 6.99 -21.82
CA ALA A 108 15.38 7.36 -22.69
C ALA A 108 14.90 7.69 -24.10
N ALA A 109 13.97 6.90 -24.65
CA ALA A 109 13.37 7.15 -25.96
C ALA A 109 12.61 8.50 -25.99
N ARG A 110 11.84 8.82 -24.94
CA ARG A 110 11.15 10.13 -24.81
C ARG A 110 12.11 11.31 -24.85
N ARG A 111 13.28 11.21 -24.23
CA ARG A 111 14.28 12.29 -24.18
C ARG A 111 15.03 12.51 -25.50
N ALA A 112 14.99 11.51 -26.39
CA ALA A 112 15.64 11.57 -27.70
C ALA A 112 14.70 11.99 -28.83
N ALA A 113 13.39 12.06 -28.56
CA ALA A 113 12.35 12.54 -29.46
C ALA A 113 12.10 14.04 -29.27
#